data_AF-A0A2U1SQV3-F1
#
_entry.id   AF-A0A2U1SQV3-F1
#
_cell.length_a   1.000
_cell.length_b   1.000
_cell.length_c   1.000
_cell.angle_alpha   90.00
_cell.angle_beta   90.00
_cell.angle_gamma   90.00
#
_symmetry.space_group_name_H-M   'P 1'
#
loop_
_entity.id
_entity.type
_entity.pdbx_description
1 polymer ?
#
loop_
_entity_poly.entity_id
_entity_poly.type
_entity_poly.pdbx_seq_one_letter_code
_entity_poly.pdbx_strand_id
1 'polypeptide(L)'
;MQLRLGSPLLTAAFSLCAATAMAAPRVATDFSNMRSGPGARWPVIAQIPAGAKIRLDNCGPGWKHDWCQIRYKGKRGFVAANTLEPTMKNVIVAPLVTRDATAVRSGPGESWKVVAKIPAGRKVVSSGCQKGWMTNWCKVAYEGKSGYVDRNYLKRKGAVFAR
;
A
#
# COMPACT_ATOMS: atom_id res chain seq x y z
N MET A 1 -77.41 20.79 19.50
CA MET A 1 -76.48 21.30 20.54
C MET A 1 -75.18 20.55 20.37
N GLN A 2 -74.12 21.27 19.98
CA GLN A 2 -72.79 20.73 19.68
C GLN A 2 -72.10 20.25 20.97
N LEU A 3 -71.18 19.29 20.88
CA LEU A 3 -69.85 19.43 21.50
C LEU A 3 -68.85 18.42 20.91
N ARG A 4 -67.66 18.97 20.65
CA ARG A 4 -66.53 18.42 19.89
C ARG A 4 -65.65 17.56 20.81
N LEU A 5 -65.04 16.51 20.28
CA LEU A 5 -63.73 16.05 20.76
C LEU A 5 -62.83 15.80 19.54
N GLY A 6 -61.92 16.74 19.29
CA GLY A 6 -60.82 16.57 18.35
C GLY A 6 -59.64 15.94 19.08
N SER A 7 -59.18 14.78 18.61
CA SER A 7 -57.96 14.13 19.07
C SER A 7 -56.73 14.82 18.46
N PRO A 8 -55.74 15.27 19.25
CA PRO A 8 -54.49 15.74 18.68
C PRO A 8 -53.60 14.53 18.33
N LEU A 9 -53.25 14.40 17.05
CA LEU A 9 -52.18 13.52 16.59
C LEU A 9 -50.84 14.08 17.10
N LEU A 10 -50.21 13.37 18.04
CA LEU A 10 -48.85 13.69 18.51
C LEU A 10 -47.84 13.16 17.48
N THR A 11 -47.27 14.03 16.65
CA THR A 11 -46.15 13.70 15.77
C THR A 11 -44.84 13.75 16.56
N ALA A 12 -44.32 12.59 16.93
CA ALA A 12 -42.98 12.49 17.52
C ALA A 12 -41.92 12.69 16.42
N ALA A 13 -41.25 13.85 16.44
CA ALA A 13 -40.12 14.13 15.55
C ALA A 13 -38.86 13.42 16.06
N PHE A 14 -38.58 12.22 15.52
CA PHE A 14 -37.29 11.56 15.69
C PHE A 14 -36.22 12.31 14.89
N SER A 15 -35.43 13.14 15.56
CA SER A 15 -34.26 13.77 14.95
C SER A 15 -33.16 12.73 14.76
N LEU A 16 -32.95 12.27 13.52
CA LEU A 16 -31.76 11.49 13.14
C LEU A 16 -30.54 12.42 13.15
N CYS A 17 -29.71 12.30 14.18
CA CYS A 17 -28.36 12.85 14.13
C CYS A 17 -27.51 11.94 13.21
N ALA A 18 -27.30 12.36 11.97
CA ALA A 18 -26.41 11.66 11.05
C ALA A 18 -24.96 11.89 11.48
N ALA A 19 -24.38 10.91 12.18
CA ALA A 19 -22.95 10.91 12.47
C ALA A 19 -22.18 10.76 11.15
N THR A 20 -21.52 11.83 10.70
CA THR A 20 -20.61 11.77 9.57
C THR A 20 -19.39 10.94 9.96
N ALA A 21 -19.31 9.71 9.45
CA ALA A 21 -18.11 8.90 9.57
C ALA A 21 -16.98 9.55 8.75
N MET A 22 -16.10 10.30 9.41
CA MET A 22 -14.87 10.78 8.79
C MET A 22 -13.95 9.58 8.59
N ALA A 23 -13.75 9.17 7.33
CA ALA A 23 -12.69 8.23 7.00
C ALA A 23 -11.36 8.86 7.40
N ALA A 24 -10.70 8.30 8.42
CA ALA A 24 -9.36 8.73 8.81
C ALA A 24 -8.46 8.72 7.56
N PRO A 25 -7.60 9.73 7.36
CA PRO A 25 -6.71 9.74 6.21
C PRO A 25 -5.89 8.45 6.25
N ARG A 26 -6.14 7.55 5.28
CA ARG A 26 -5.30 6.38 5.09
C ARG A 26 -3.97 6.93 4.61
N VAL A 27 -3.06 7.18 5.55
CA VAL A 27 -1.66 7.39 5.25
C VAL A 27 -1.31 6.24 4.32
N ALA A 28 -1.00 6.56 3.06
CA ALA A 28 -0.49 5.54 2.16
C ALA A 28 0.66 4.88 2.92
N THR A 29 0.65 3.56 3.05
CA THR A 29 1.77 2.82 3.62
C THR A 29 2.37 2.04 2.48
N ASP A 30 3.68 2.08 2.32
CA ASP A 30 4.35 1.15 1.42
C ASP A 30 4.02 -0.28 1.87
N PHE A 31 3.63 -1.16 0.95
CA PHE A 31 3.18 -2.52 1.26
C PHE A 31 3.65 -3.55 0.23
N SER A 32 3.53 -4.82 0.62
CA SER A 32 3.53 -5.96 -0.29
C SER A 32 2.15 -6.61 -0.30
N ASN A 33 1.67 -6.99 -1.48
CA ASN A 33 0.40 -7.71 -1.63
C ASN A 33 0.62 -9.19 -1.30
N MET A 34 -0.10 -9.70 -0.30
CA MET A 34 -0.21 -11.13 -0.04
C MET A 34 -1.37 -11.70 -0.84
N ARG A 35 -1.11 -12.75 -1.61
CA ARG A 35 -2.05 -13.38 -2.54
C ARG A 35 -2.40 -14.80 -2.11
N SER A 36 -3.52 -15.31 -2.61
CA SER A 36 -3.98 -16.67 -2.30
C SER A 36 -3.13 -17.77 -2.96
N GLY A 37 -2.37 -17.45 -4.01
CA GLY A 37 -1.46 -18.38 -4.69
C GLY A 37 -0.20 -17.69 -5.27
N PRO A 38 0.78 -18.47 -5.74
CA PRO A 38 2.03 -17.95 -6.28
C PRO A 38 1.80 -17.35 -7.67
N GLY A 39 1.69 -16.03 -7.75
CA GLY A 39 1.55 -15.32 -9.02
C GLY A 39 0.71 -14.05 -8.93
N ALA A 40 0.96 -13.11 -9.86
CA ALA A 40 0.25 -11.83 -9.89
C ALA A 40 -1.25 -11.95 -10.26
N ARG A 41 -1.66 -13.07 -10.87
CA ARG A 41 -3.06 -13.37 -11.24
C ARG A 41 -3.93 -13.81 -10.06
N TRP A 42 -3.33 -14.27 -8.97
CA TRP A 42 -4.07 -14.75 -7.81
C TRP A 42 -4.66 -13.58 -7.00
N PRO A 43 -5.87 -13.69 -6.44
CA PRO A 43 -6.47 -12.65 -5.62
C PRO A 43 -5.57 -12.14 -4.49
N VAL A 44 -5.58 -10.83 -4.25
CA VAL A 44 -4.94 -10.23 -3.06
C VAL A 44 -5.83 -10.50 -1.85
N ILE A 45 -5.27 -11.14 -0.82
CA ILE A 45 -5.98 -11.53 0.41
C ILE A 45 -5.53 -10.73 1.65
N ALA A 46 -4.40 -10.01 1.54
CA ALA A 46 -4.00 -8.97 2.50
C ALA A 46 -2.97 -8.02 1.88
N GLN A 47 -2.81 -6.84 2.50
CA GLN A 47 -1.68 -5.95 2.29
C GLN A 47 -0.81 -5.95 3.54
N ILE A 48 0.48 -6.19 3.36
CA ILE A 48 1.45 -6.27 4.45
C ILE A 48 2.33 -5.01 4.38
N PRO A 49 2.27 -4.13 5.39
CA PRO A 49 3.10 -2.93 5.42
C PRO A 49 4.59 -3.25 5.39
N ALA A 50 5.37 -2.39 4.75
CA ALA A 50 6.82 -2.42 4.81
C ALA A 50 7.32 -2.34 6.26
N GLY A 51 8.38 -3.09 6.57
CA GLY A 51 8.91 -3.26 7.91
C GLY A 51 8.16 -4.29 8.76
N ALA A 52 7.00 -4.78 8.32
CA ALA A 52 6.28 -5.80 9.06
C ALA A 52 7.05 -7.13 9.06
N LYS A 53 7.16 -7.74 10.24
CA LYS A 53 7.68 -9.09 10.42
C LYS A 53 6.68 -10.12 9.88
N ILE A 54 7.19 -11.10 9.15
CA ILE A 54 6.42 -12.22 8.64
C ILE A 54 7.07 -13.54 9.08
N ARG A 55 6.28 -14.61 9.06
CA ARG A 55 6.81 -15.97 9.17
C ARG A 55 7.00 -16.52 7.76
N LEU A 56 8.25 -16.82 7.39
CA LEU A 56 8.55 -17.44 6.11
C LEU A 56 8.34 -18.96 6.25
N ASP A 57 7.48 -19.54 5.42
CA ASP A 57 7.22 -20.98 5.45
C ASP A 57 8.01 -21.71 4.37
N ASN A 58 7.91 -21.25 3.12
CA ASN A 58 8.54 -21.91 1.97
C ASN A 58 8.65 -20.95 0.78
N CYS A 59 9.74 -21.01 0.01
CA CYS A 59 9.86 -20.29 -1.26
C CYS A 59 9.80 -21.22 -2.50
N GLY A 60 9.56 -22.52 -2.31
CA GLY A 60 9.72 -23.57 -3.32
C GLY A 60 11.16 -24.10 -3.37
N PRO A 61 11.46 -25.15 -4.15
CA PRO A 61 12.83 -25.64 -4.36
C PRO A 61 13.58 -24.86 -5.47
N GLY A 62 14.88 -24.59 -5.25
CA GLY A 62 15.80 -23.92 -6.19
C GLY A 62 15.57 -22.41 -6.32
N TRP A 63 16.65 -21.62 -6.34
CA TRP A 63 16.67 -20.14 -6.27
C TRP A 63 15.99 -19.37 -7.44
N LYS A 64 15.00 -19.97 -8.13
CA LYS A 64 14.09 -19.34 -9.10
C LYS A 64 12.81 -18.77 -8.44
N HIS A 65 12.89 -18.35 -7.18
CA HIS A 65 11.75 -17.99 -6.32
C HIS A 65 11.13 -16.64 -6.68
N ASP A 66 10.15 -16.59 -7.59
CA ASP A 66 9.37 -15.36 -7.80
C ASP A 66 8.39 -15.09 -6.64
N TRP A 67 7.99 -16.13 -5.88
CA TRP A 67 6.98 -16.07 -4.83
C TRP A 67 7.33 -16.95 -3.64
N CYS A 68 7.09 -16.46 -2.42
CA CYS A 68 7.24 -17.21 -1.18
C CYS A 68 5.93 -17.33 -0.43
N GLN A 69 5.64 -18.51 0.09
CA GLN A 69 4.59 -18.76 1.06
C GLN A 69 5.00 -18.25 2.44
N ILE A 70 4.11 -17.47 3.04
CA ILE A 70 4.33 -16.82 4.34
C ILE A 70 3.09 -16.93 5.22
N ARG A 71 3.25 -16.62 6.51
CA ARG A 71 2.15 -16.30 7.41
C ARG A 71 2.27 -14.89 7.96
N TYR A 72 1.14 -14.20 8.01
CA TYR A 72 1.03 -12.87 8.57
C TYR A 72 -0.34 -12.68 9.23
N LYS A 73 -0.35 -12.27 10.51
CA LYS A 73 -1.57 -12.05 11.32
C LYS A 73 -2.60 -13.20 11.20
N GLY A 74 -2.12 -14.44 11.36
CA GLY A 74 -2.97 -15.65 11.32
C GLY A 74 -3.36 -16.14 9.91
N LYS A 75 -3.08 -15.37 8.85
CA LYS A 75 -3.37 -15.77 7.46
C LYS A 75 -2.15 -16.40 6.80
N ARG A 76 -2.36 -17.41 5.97
CA ARG A 76 -1.35 -18.04 5.10
C ARG A 76 -1.58 -17.59 3.66
N GLY A 77 -0.52 -17.24 2.95
CA GLY A 77 -0.60 -16.77 1.56
C GLY A 77 0.78 -16.66 0.92
N PHE A 78 0.85 -16.00 -0.24
CA PHE A 78 2.06 -15.85 -1.04
C PHE A 78 2.40 -14.38 -1.28
N VAL A 79 3.67 -14.03 -1.16
CA VAL A 79 4.20 -12.69 -1.48
C VAL A 79 5.31 -12.81 -2.51
N ALA A 80 5.53 -11.76 -3.30
CA ALA A 80 6.63 -11.74 -4.25
C ALA A 80 7.96 -11.76 -3.50
N ALA A 81 8.87 -12.67 -3.83
CA ALA A 81 10.09 -12.87 -3.07
C ALA A 81 11.01 -11.63 -3.10
N ASN A 82 10.96 -10.87 -4.19
CA ASN A 82 11.66 -9.59 -4.35
C ASN A 82 11.18 -8.46 -3.42
N THR A 83 10.20 -8.73 -2.56
CA THR A 83 9.74 -7.81 -1.52
C THR A 83 10.18 -8.23 -0.12
N LEU A 84 10.94 -9.32 0.01
CA LEU A 84 11.37 -9.88 1.30
C LEU A 84 12.83 -9.57 1.59
N GLU A 85 13.08 -9.10 2.82
CA GLU A 85 14.42 -8.84 3.37
C GLU A 85 14.64 -9.77 4.57
N PRO A 86 15.63 -10.69 4.49
CA PRO A 86 16.14 -11.41 5.64
C PRO A 86 16.89 -10.43 6.56
N THR A 87 16.57 -10.50 7.84
CA THR A 87 17.30 -9.82 8.91
C THR A 87 17.94 -10.86 9.81
N MET A 88 18.81 -10.45 10.76
CA MET A 88 19.52 -11.37 11.64
C MET A 88 18.64 -12.41 12.35
N LYS A 89 17.36 -12.09 12.63
CA LYS A 89 16.45 -12.96 13.40
C LYS A 89 15.09 -13.22 12.74
N ASN A 90 14.75 -12.49 11.68
CA ASN A 90 13.40 -12.48 11.11
C ASN A 90 13.44 -12.22 9.61
N VAL A 91 12.32 -12.45 8.93
CA VAL A 91 12.08 -11.93 7.57
C VAL A 91 11.05 -10.82 7.65
N ILE A 92 11.29 -9.72 6.93
CA ILE A 92 10.37 -8.59 6.86
C ILE A 92 9.95 -8.29 5.43
N VAL A 93 8.88 -7.53 5.26
CA VAL A 93 8.63 -6.84 4.00
C VAL A 93 9.61 -5.68 3.88
N ALA A 94 10.50 -5.75 2.89
CA ALA A 94 11.55 -4.78 2.64
C ALA A 94 10.97 -3.39 2.38
N PRO A 95 11.50 -2.31 2.99
CA PRO A 95 11.04 -0.95 2.72
C PRO A 95 11.49 -0.45 1.34
N LEU A 96 10.66 0.38 0.70
CA LEU A 96 11.03 1.06 -0.52
C LEU A 96 11.96 2.25 -0.23
N VAL A 97 13.07 2.32 -0.95
CA VAL A 97 14.03 3.41 -0.89
C VAL A 97 14.36 3.91 -2.28
N THR A 98 14.85 5.14 -2.38
CA THR A 98 15.46 5.63 -3.61
C THR A 98 16.81 4.94 -3.86
N ARG A 99 17.03 4.48 -5.09
CA ARG A 99 18.32 3.97 -5.55
C ARG A 99 19.30 5.12 -5.76
N ASP A 100 18.86 6.13 -6.51
CA ASP A 100 19.61 7.32 -6.88
C ASP A 100 18.82 8.58 -6.49
N ALA A 101 19.47 9.75 -6.53
CA ALA A 101 18.75 11.01 -6.36
C ALA A 101 17.72 11.18 -7.48
N THR A 102 16.50 11.57 -7.13
CA THR A 102 15.39 11.61 -8.09
C THR A 102 14.43 12.77 -7.84
N ALA A 103 13.75 13.20 -8.90
CA ALA A 103 12.72 14.22 -8.84
C ALA A 103 11.36 13.58 -8.55
N VAL A 104 10.61 14.18 -7.63
CA VAL A 104 9.18 13.91 -7.46
C VAL A 104 8.44 14.84 -8.40
N ARG A 105 7.65 14.28 -9.31
CA ARG A 105 6.89 15.04 -10.30
C ARG A 105 5.40 15.08 -9.97
N SER A 106 4.69 16.10 -10.45
CA SER A 106 3.25 16.25 -10.21
C SER A 106 2.40 15.20 -10.94
N GLY A 107 2.95 14.51 -11.95
CA GLY A 107 2.29 13.42 -12.68
C GLY A 107 3.28 12.39 -13.22
N PRO A 108 2.79 11.26 -13.78
CA PRO A 108 3.61 10.16 -14.25
C PRO A 108 4.24 10.49 -15.61
N GLY A 109 5.48 10.98 -15.62
CA GLY A 109 6.26 11.25 -16.84
C GLY A 109 7.30 12.36 -16.67
N GLU A 110 8.30 12.39 -17.53
CA GLU A 110 9.43 13.33 -17.44
C GLU A 110 9.06 14.79 -17.75
N SER A 111 7.95 15.03 -18.46
CA SER A 111 7.47 16.38 -18.80
C SER A 111 6.72 17.08 -17.65
N TRP A 112 6.34 16.34 -16.60
CA TRP A 112 5.59 16.91 -15.48
C TRP A 112 6.46 17.75 -14.54
N LYS A 113 5.87 18.78 -13.94
CA LYS A 113 6.55 19.70 -13.02
C LYS A 113 7.19 18.96 -11.84
N VAL A 114 8.44 19.30 -11.54
CA VAL A 114 9.13 18.83 -10.33
C VAL A 114 8.58 19.56 -9.11
N VAL A 115 8.10 18.81 -8.10
CA VAL A 115 7.52 19.32 -6.85
C VAL A 115 8.40 19.06 -5.63
N ALA A 116 9.33 18.09 -5.72
CA ALA A 116 10.35 17.83 -4.72
C ALA A 116 11.56 17.11 -5.33
N LYS A 117 12.66 17.04 -4.59
CA LYS A 117 13.80 16.18 -4.89
C LYS A 117 14.06 15.26 -3.70
N ILE A 118 14.39 14.01 -3.96
CA ILE A 118 14.70 13.01 -2.94
C ILE A 118 16.14 12.54 -3.17
N PRO A 119 17.04 12.67 -2.17
CA PRO A 119 18.37 12.08 -2.24
C PRO A 119 18.34 10.56 -2.40
N ALA A 120 19.48 9.96 -2.79
CA ALA A 120 19.63 8.51 -2.82
C ALA A 120 19.50 7.88 -1.41
N GLY A 121 19.02 6.64 -1.35
CA GLY A 121 18.92 5.84 -0.12
C GLY A 121 17.82 6.27 0.86
N ARG A 122 16.98 7.24 0.50
CA ARG A 122 15.89 7.71 1.37
C ARG A 122 14.68 6.80 1.30
N LYS A 123 14.08 6.52 2.45
CA LYS A 123 12.82 5.78 2.54
C LYS A 123 11.70 6.62 1.93
N VAL A 124 10.87 5.98 1.12
CA VAL A 124 9.68 6.59 0.53
C VAL A 124 8.47 5.71 0.82
N VAL A 125 7.31 6.34 0.92
CA VAL A 125 6.07 5.60 1.00
C VAL A 125 5.45 5.54 -0.39
N SER A 126 5.22 4.34 -0.91
CA SER A 126 4.52 4.14 -2.19
C SER A 126 3.08 3.72 -1.98
N SER A 127 2.13 4.39 -2.65
CA SER A 127 0.72 4.00 -2.68
C SER A 127 0.39 3.07 -3.87
N GLY A 128 1.40 2.63 -4.60
CA GLY A 128 1.25 1.79 -5.80
C GLY A 128 2.04 2.35 -6.98
N CYS A 129 2.42 1.43 -7.87
CA CYS A 129 3.05 1.75 -9.14
C CYS A 129 2.08 1.44 -10.26
N GLN A 130 1.82 2.44 -11.09
CA GLN A 130 1.00 2.25 -12.29
C GLN A 130 1.86 1.53 -13.32
N LYS A 131 1.37 0.41 -13.85
CA LYS A 131 1.93 -0.28 -15.01
C LYS A 131 1.06 0.10 -16.22
N GLY A 132 1.65 0.78 -17.20
CA GLY A 132 1.02 1.11 -18.47
C GLY A 132 2.02 1.08 -19.63
N TRP A 133 1.51 1.14 -20.85
CA TRP A 133 2.26 1.02 -22.11
C TRP A 133 3.40 2.03 -22.29
N MET A 134 3.39 3.17 -21.57
CA MET A 134 4.45 4.18 -21.64
C MET A 134 4.92 4.71 -20.27
N THR A 135 4.50 4.14 -19.15
CA THR A 135 4.84 4.71 -17.82
C THR A 135 5.00 3.64 -16.74
N ASN A 136 6.22 3.55 -16.19
CA ASN A 136 6.57 2.79 -15.00
C ASN A 136 6.77 3.76 -13.82
N TRP A 137 5.70 4.40 -13.35
CA TRP A 137 5.75 5.45 -12.33
C TRP A 137 5.02 5.02 -11.06
N CYS A 138 5.60 5.36 -9.91
CA CYS A 138 5.02 5.09 -8.60
C CYS A 138 4.59 6.39 -7.94
N LYS A 139 3.37 6.40 -7.40
CA LYS A 139 2.92 7.50 -6.55
C LYS A 139 3.58 7.34 -5.19
N VAL A 140 4.33 8.35 -4.78
CA VAL A 140 5.13 8.33 -3.55
C VAL A 140 4.85 9.54 -2.67
N ALA A 141 5.10 9.38 -1.37
CA ALA A 141 5.16 10.46 -0.40
C ALA A 141 6.54 10.48 0.29
N TYR A 142 7.10 11.68 0.45
CA TYR A 142 8.37 11.97 1.11
C TYR A 142 8.29 13.33 1.81
N GLU A 143 8.58 13.38 3.11
CA GLU A 143 8.62 14.62 3.92
C GLU A 143 7.38 15.51 3.73
N GLY A 144 6.19 14.90 3.78
CA GLY A 144 4.91 15.61 3.62
C GLY A 144 4.55 16.00 2.17
N LYS A 145 5.47 15.85 1.22
CA LYS A 145 5.21 16.08 -0.21
C LYS A 145 4.82 14.78 -0.91
N SER A 146 3.86 14.85 -1.81
CA SER A 146 3.41 13.71 -2.62
C SER A 146 3.55 13.98 -4.11
N GLY A 147 3.79 12.94 -4.89
CA GLY A 147 3.85 13.01 -6.35
C GLY A 147 4.25 11.67 -6.94
N TYR A 148 4.89 11.70 -8.11
CA TYR A 148 5.25 10.52 -8.89
C TYR A 148 6.76 10.45 -9.09
N VAL A 149 7.32 9.26 -8.94
CA VAL A 149 8.74 8.94 -9.18
C VAL A 149 8.81 7.75 -10.12
N ASP A 150 9.71 7.79 -11.10
CA ASP A 150 9.97 6.66 -11.98
C ASP A 150 10.48 5.47 -11.14
N ARG A 151 9.86 4.31 -11.34
CA ARG A 151 10.13 3.07 -10.59
C ARG A 151 11.60 2.64 -10.68
N ASN A 152 12.32 2.99 -11.73
CA ASN A 152 13.74 2.70 -11.87
C ASN A 152 14.55 3.39 -10.77
N TYR A 153 14.14 4.54 -10.27
CA TYR A 153 14.79 5.20 -9.14
C TYR A 153 14.44 4.57 -7.78
N LEU A 154 13.62 3.52 -7.74
CA LEU A 154 13.12 2.91 -6.50
C LEU A 154 13.56 1.46 -6.39
N LYS A 155 13.98 1.05 -5.18
CA LYS A 155 14.35 -0.33 -4.87
C LYS A 155 13.85 -0.74 -3.49
N ARG A 156 13.62 -2.04 -3.31
CA ARG A 156 13.35 -2.63 -1.98
C ARG A 156 14.69 -2.80 -1.27
N LYS A 157 14.89 -2.11 -0.15
CA LYS A 157 16.16 -2.19 0.61
C LYS A 157 16.35 -3.60 1.17
N GLY A 158 17.53 -4.17 0.98
CA GLY A 158 17.87 -5.49 1.55
C GLY A 158 17.07 -6.66 0.97
N ALA A 159 16.28 -6.45 -0.09
CA ALA A 159 15.54 -7.53 -0.71
C ALA A 159 16.49 -8.47 -1.45
N VAL A 160 16.41 -9.76 -1.11
CA VAL A 160 17.33 -10.80 -1.63
C VAL A 160 17.09 -11.17 -3.08
N PHE A 161 15.93 -10.82 -3.65
CA PHE A 161 15.58 -11.14 -5.04
C PHE A 161 15.27 -9.88 -5.86
N ALA A 162 16.01 -8.80 -5.66
CA ALA A 162 15.84 -7.59 -6.46
C ALA A 162 16.06 -7.92 -7.96
N ARG A 163 15.06 -7.58 -8.79
CA ARG A 163 15.20 -7.56 -10.26
C ARG A 163 15.74 -6.21 -10.69
#